data_AF-A0A7D7PZ02-F1
#
_entry.id   AF-A0A7D7PZ02-F1
#
_cell.length_a   1.000
_cell.length_b   1.000
_cell.length_c   1.000
_cell.angle_alpha   90.00
_cell.angle_beta   90.00
_cell.angle_gamma   90.00
#
_symmetry.space_group_name_H-M   'P 1'
#
loop_
_entity.id
_entity.type
_entity.pdbx_description
1 polymer ?
#
loop_
_entity_poly.entity_id
_entity_poly.type
_entity_poly.pdbx_seq_one_letter_code
_entity_poly.pdbx_strand_id
1 'polypeptide(L)'
;KIYAPNDPEGEKIITVSGNAYVTEEVKNITPADILASISYFFNLLHQVGDTDDIDHLGNRRLRSVGELLQNQFRIGLSRMERVVRERMSIQDTNTITPQQLINIRPVIAAIKEFFGSSQLSQFMDQTNPLGELTHKRRLSALGPGGLTRERAGFEVRDVHYSHYGRMCPIETPEGPNIGLINSLSSYAKVNKFGFIETPYRRIDPETGKVTERIDYLTADEEDNYVVAQANARLGDDGSFLDENVVARFRGENTVIRRDRLDYMDVSPKQVVSAATACIPFLENDDSNRALMGANMQRQAVPLLNPEAPIVGTGMEYVSGKDSGAAVICKYPGVVERVEAKQIFVRRYEEVDGQKVKGNLDQYKLLKFVRSNQGTCYNQRPIVSVGDEVVKGEILA
;
A
#
# COMPACT_ATOMS: atom_id res chain seq x y z
N LYS A 1 37.40 -11.15 13.82
CA LYS A 1 37.69 -10.97 15.25
C LYS A 1 37.86 -9.48 15.49
N ILE A 2 37.29 -8.95 16.57
CA ILE A 2 37.36 -7.52 16.93
C ILE A 2 37.70 -7.41 18.42
N TYR A 3 38.16 -6.26 18.86
CA TYR A 3 38.33 -5.96 20.28
C TYR A 3 36.98 -5.56 20.89
N ALA A 4 36.67 -6.06 22.08
CA ALA A 4 35.44 -5.74 22.78
C ALA A 4 35.45 -4.25 23.22
N PRO A 5 34.51 -3.42 22.74
CA PRO A 5 34.46 -1.99 23.11
C PRO A 5 34.24 -1.74 24.60
N ASN A 6 33.59 -2.69 25.29
CA ASN A 6 33.24 -2.56 26.69
C ASN A 6 34.31 -3.12 27.66
N ASP A 7 35.50 -3.49 27.16
CA ASP A 7 36.59 -3.99 27.98
C ASP A 7 37.51 -2.85 28.44
N PRO A 8 37.66 -2.59 29.76
CA PRO A 8 38.50 -1.51 30.28
C PRO A 8 39.99 -1.64 29.91
N GLU A 9 40.47 -2.87 29.72
CA GLU A 9 41.86 -3.15 29.35
C GLU A 9 42.07 -3.20 27.82
N GLY A 10 40.98 -3.33 27.04
CA GLY A 10 41.03 -3.37 25.58
C GLY A 10 41.70 -4.62 25.01
N GLU A 11 41.93 -5.66 25.81
CA GLU A 11 42.67 -6.86 25.41
C GLU A 11 41.74 -8.01 24.97
N LYS A 12 40.46 -7.95 25.36
CA LYS A 12 39.49 -9.01 25.07
C LYS A 12 39.11 -9.03 23.59
N ILE A 13 39.65 -10.04 22.89
CA ILE A 13 39.31 -10.32 21.49
C ILE A 13 38.04 -11.17 21.43
N ILE A 14 37.00 -10.65 20.76
CA ILE A 14 35.76 -11.36 20.49
C ILE A 14 35.68 -11.82 19.02
N THR A 15 34.96 -12.92 18.80
CA THR A 15 34.75 -13.49 17.46
C THR A 15 33.33 -13.18 17.00
N VAL A 16 33.24 -12.41 15.92
CA VAL A 16 31.98 -12.16 15.21
C VAL A 16 31.89 -13.17 14.08
N SER A 17 30.98 -14.13 14.23
CA SER A 17 30.66 -15.12 13.20
C SER A 17 29.54 -14.60 12.33
N GLY A 18 29.77 -14.50 11.01
CA GLY A 18 28.73 -14.14 10.06
C GLY A 18 27.97 -15.36 9.58
N ASN A 19 26.70 -15.15 9.22
CA ASN A 19 25.98 -16.09 8.38
C ASN A 19 26.60 -15.99 6.98
N ALA A 20 27.16 -17.08 6.45
CA ALA A 20 27.77 -17.08 5.13
C ALA A 20 26.77 -16.59 4.05
N TYR A 21 27.22 -16.39 2.80
CA TYR A 21 26.33 -16.02 1.70
C TYR A 21 25.44 -17.22 1.31
N VAL A 22 24.29 -17.37 1.98
CA VAL A 22 23.27 -18.39 1.69
C VAL A 22 22.54 -18.02 0.40
N THR A 23 22.24 -19.00 -0.44
CA THR A 23 21.48 -18.80 -1.68
C THR A 23 19.98 -18.67 -1.39
N GLU A 24 19.27 -17.85 -2.16
CA GLU A 24 17.82 -17.60 -1.99
C GLU A 24 16.91 -18.84 -2.17
N GLU A 25 17.46 -19.94 -2.68
CA GLU A 25 16.73 -21.21 -2.87
C GLU A 25 16.45 -21.92 -1.55
N VAL A 26 17.31 -21.72 -0.55
CA VAL A 26 17.18 -22.35 0.77
C VAL A 26 16.12 -21.59 1.57
N LYS A 27 14.99 -22.26 1.86
CA LYS A 27 13.82 -21.69 2.57
C LYS A 27 13.62 -22.25 3.97
N ASN A 28 14.65 -22.86 4.54
CA ASN A 28 14.67 -23.42 5.88
C ASN A 28 15.93 -22.97 6.62
N ILE A 29 15.90 -23.08 7.94
CA ILE A 29 17.04 -22.73 8.79
C ILE A 29 18.19 -23.71 8.59
N THR A 30 19.41 -23.18 8.57
CA THR A 30 20.65 -23.95 8.50
C THR A 30 21.40 -23.89 9.84
N PRO A 31 22.28 -24.88 10.14
CA PRO A 31 23.10 -24.82 11.34
C PRO A 31 24.02 -23.59 11.44
N ALA A 32 24.42 -23.02 10.30
CA ALA A 32 25.26 -21.83 10.24
C ALA A 32 24.53 -20.59 10.79
N ASP A 33 23.24 -20.44 10.47
CA ASP A 33 22.39 -19.34 10.96
C ASP A 33 22.37 -19.30 12.50
N ILE A 34 22.24 -20.47 13.13
CA ILE A 34 22.15 -20.62 14.59
C ILE A 34 23.46 -20.18 15.25
N LEU A 35 24.60 -20.61 14.71
CA LEU A 35 25.91 -20.22 15.25
C LEU A 35 26.17 -18.71 15.11
N ALA A 36 25.79 -18.13 13.98
CA ALA A 36 25.89 -16.69 13.76
C ALA A 36 24.97 -15.90 14.71
N SER A 37 23.73 -16.36 14.91
CA SER A 37 22.77 -15.73 15.84
C SER A 37 23.26 -15.75 17.29
N ILE A 38 23.78 -16.88 17.78
CA ILE A 38 24.36 -16.98 19.14
C ILE A 38 25.60 -16.09 19.27
N SER A 39 26.45 -16.04 18.24
CA SER A 39 27.60 -15.13 18.21
C SER A 39 27.15 -13.66 18.30
N TYR A 40 26.15 -13.26 17.51
CA TYR A 40 25.58 -11.91 17.54
C TYR A 40 25.01 -11.58 18.93
N PHE A 41 24.28 -12.50 19.56
CA PHE A 41 23.74 -12.31 20.91
C PHE A 41 24.84 -12.06 21.96
N PHE A 42 25.94 -12.82 21.93
CA PHE A 42 27.06 -12.55 22.84
C PHE A 42 27.78 -11.24 22.52
N ASN A 43 27.88 -10.86 21.24
CA ASN A 43 28.48 -9.59 20.83
C ASN A 43 27.64 -8.38 21.25
N LEU A 44 26.31 -8.50 21.30
CA LEU A 44 25.43 -7.47 21.86
C LEU A 44 25.73 -7.19 23.35
N LEU A 45 26.04 -8.22 24.14
CA LEU A 45 26.49 -8.04 25.53
C LEU A 45 27.82 -7.27 25.61
N HIS A 46 28.60 -7.29 24.52
CA HIS A 46 29.82 -6.53 24.34
C HIS A 46 29.60 -5.15 23.70
N GLN A 47 28.36 -4.70 23.53
CA GLN A 47 27.99 -3.45 22.85
C GLN A 47 28.43 -3.41 21.38
N VAL A 48 28.48 -4.57 20.72
CA VAL A 48 28.73 -4.67 19.28
C VAL A 48 27.48 -5.21 18.60
N GLY A 49 26.84 -4.34 17.84
CA GLY A 49 25.59 -4.60 17.12
C GLY A 49 24.48 -3.66 17.57
N ASP A 50 23.37 -3.71 16.83
CA ASP A 50 22.19 -2.88 17.06
C ASP A 50 21.02 -3.72 17.59
N THR A 51 20.10 -3.08 18.30
CA THR A 51 18.83 -3.67 18.75
C THR A 51 17.71 -3.36 17.78
N ASP A 52 16.86 -4.35 17.50
CA ASP A 52 15.74 -4.17 16.59
C ASP A 52 14.58 -3.43 17.26
N ASP A 53 14.00 -2.49 16.52
CA ASP A 53 12.75 -1.81 16.89
C ASP A 53 11.54 -2.55 16.26
N ILE A 54 10.66 -3.06 17.11
CA ILE A 54 9.47 -3.85 16.72
C ILE A 54 8.44 -3.00 15.97
N ASP A 55 8.39 -1.68 16.21
CA ASP A 55 7.47 -0.74 15.59
C ASP A 55 7.96 -0.21 14.24
N HIS A 56 9.26 -0.36 13.95
CA HIS A 56 9.83 0.03 12.66
C HIS A 56 9.14 -0.69 11.49
N LEU A 57 8.75 0.05 10.45
CA LEU A 57 8.12 -0.52 9.26
C LEU A 57 9.02 -1.46 8.45
N GLY A 58 10.33 -1.45 8.69
CA GLY A 58 11.25 -2.47 8.20
C GLY A 58 11.06 -3.85 8.82
N ASN A 59 10.52 -3.90 10.04
CA ASN A 59 10.19 -5.13 10.75
C ASN A 59 8.73 -5.54 10.59
N ARG A 60 7.93 -4.73 9.88
CA ARG A 60 6.49 -4.95 9.66
C ARG A 60 6.17 -5.03 8.17
N ARG A 61 5.66 -6.18 7.73
CA ARG A 61 5.25 -6.38 6.33
C ARG A 61 3.76 -6.65 6.19
N LEU A 62 3.22 -6.25 5.06
CA LEU A 62 1.84 -6.49 4.68
C LEU A 62 1.66 -7.89 4.09
N ARG A 63 0.55 -8.51 4.46
CA ARG A 63 0.04 -9.72 3.80
C ARG A 63 -1.19 -9.34 3.00
N SER A 64 -1.04 -9.29 1.68
CA SER A 64 -2.15 -9.03 0.77
C SER A 64 -3.06 -10.24 0.60
N VAL A 65 -4.24 -10.03 0.00
CA VAL A 65 -5.23 -11.09 -0.26
C VAL A 65 -4.64 -12.31 -0.98
N GLY A 66 -3.70 -12.11 -1.90
CA GLY A 66 -3.04 -13.19 -2.64
C GLY A 66 -2.26 -14.14 -1.72
N GLU A 67 -1.47 -13.60 -0.78
CA GLU A 67 -0.71 -14.40 0.18
C GLU A 67 -1.64 -15.11 1.18
N LEU A 68 -2.64 -14.39 1.70
CA LEU A 68 -3.62 -14.96 2.63
C LEU A 68 -4.39 -16.13 1.98
N LEU A 69 -4.83 -15.94 0.74
CA LEU A 69 -5.54 -16.98 -0.01
C LEU A 69 -4.63 -18.17 -0.34
N GLN A 70 -3.36 -17.93 -0.71
CA GLN A 70 -2.38 -18.99 -0.95
C GLN A 70 -2.16 -19.85 0.30
N ASN A 71 -2.10 -19.23 1.49
CA ASN A 71 -1.95 -19.96 2.75
C ASN A 71 -3.16 -20.84 3.03
N GLN A 72 -4.38 -20.33 2.84
CA GLN A 72 -5.60 -21.14 3.00
C GLN A 72 -5.70 -22.26 1.96
N PHE A 73 -5.29 -21.98 0.73
CA PHE A 73 -5.21 -22.98 -0.33
C PHE A 73 -4.21 -24.10 0.02
N ARG A 74 -3.04 -23.75 0.56
CA ARG A 74 -2.03 -24.71 1.01
C ARG A 74 -2.56 -25.62 2.12
N ILE A 75 -3.31 -25.07 3.09
CA ILE A 75 -3.97 -25.86 4.14
C ILE A 75 -4.99 -26.83 3.52
N GLY A 76 -5.80 -26.35 2.57
CA GLY A 76 -6.76 -27.18 1.83
C GLY A 76 -6.09 -28.33 1.07
N LEU A 77 -4.97 -28.05 0.39
CA LEU A 77 -4.18 -29.06 -0.33
C LEU A 77 -3.52 -30.06 0.61
N SER A 78 -2.97 -29.63 1.74
CA SER A 78 -2.36 -30.54 2.72
C SER A 78 -3.39 -31.52 3.32
N ARG A 79 -4.63 -31.06 3.55
CA ARG A 79 -5.74 -31.94 3.94
C ARG A 79 -6.10 -32.92 2.83
N MET A 80 -6.12 -32.46 1.57
CA MET A 80 -6.36 -33.34 0.41
C MET A 80 -5.26 -34.39 0.27
N GLU A 81 -3.99 -34.03 0.46
CA GLU A 81 -2.84 -34.92 0.38
C GLU A 81 -3.00 -36.11 1.34
N ARG A 82 -3.44 -35.86 2.59
CA ARG A 82 -3.73 -36.93 3.56
C ARG A 82 -4.79 -37.90 3.05
N VAL A 83 -5.90 -37.39 2.51
CA VAL A 83 -6.99 -38.21 1.95
C VAL A 83 -6.52 -39.02 0.73
N VAL A 84 -5.70 -38.42 -0.13
CA VAL A 84 -5.10 -39.11 -1.28
C VAL A 84 -4.22 -40.26 -0.80
N ARG A 85 -3.37 -40.02 0.21
CA ARG A 85 -2.49 -41.04 0.79
C ARG A 85 -3.27 -42.20 1.42
N GLU A 86 -4.34 -41.89 2.16
CA GLU A 86 -5.24 -42.89 2.73
C GLU A 86 -5.93 -43.74 1.65
N ARG A 87 -6.51 -43.09 0.62
CA ARG A 87 -7.16 -43.80 -0.49
C ARG A 87 -6.20 -44.66 -1.31
N MET A 88 -4.97 -44.18 -1.51
CA MET A 88 -3.93 -44.93 -2.20
C MET A 88 -3.55 -46.22 -1.47
N SER A 89 -3.67 -46.24 -0.13
CA SER A 89 -3.39 -47.46 0.65
C SER A 89 -4.51 -48.51 0.61
N ILE A 90 -5.73 -48.12 0.24
CA ILE A 90 -6.93 -48.98 0.26
C ILE A 90 -7.27 -49.50 -1.16
N GLN A 91 -6.97 -48.73 -2.21
CA GLN A 91 -7.37 -49.07 -3.59
C GLN A 91 -6.35 -49.96 -4.31
N ASP A 92 -6.86 -50.85 -5.16
CA ASP A 92 -6.05 -51.76 -5.98
C ASP A 92 -5.31 -51.03 -7.11
N THR A 93 -3.99 -51.19 -7.16
CA THR A 93 -3.05 -50.51 -8.07
C THR A 93 -3.44 -50.59 -9.56
N ASN A 94 -4.12 -51.65 -9.97
CA ASN A 94 -4.43 -51.89 -11.39
C ASN A 94 -5.64 -51.09 -11.92
N THR A 95 -6.46 -50.50 -11.04
CA THR A 95 -7.66 -49.77 -11.45
C THR A 95 -7.66 -48.29 -11.03
N ILE A 96 -6.58 -47.82 -10.39
CA ILE A 96 -6.53 -46.46 -9.85
C ILE A 96 -6.50 -45.42 -10.99
N THR A 97 -7.36 -44.42 -10.88
CA THR A 97 -7.27 -43.18 -11.67
C THR A 97 -7.08 -41.99 -10.75
N PRO A 98 -6.33 -40.94 -11.13
CA PRO A 98 -6.12 -39.76 -10.27
C PRO A 98 -7.43 -39.11 -9.80
N GLN A 99 -8.47 -39.15 -10.64
CA GLN A 99 -9.79 -38.59 -10.31
C GLN A 99 -10.48 -39.33 -9.15
N GLN A 100 -10.25 -40.64 -8.97
CA GLN A 100 -10.80 -41.41 -7.86
C GLN A 100 -10.09 -41.11 -6.53
N LEU A 101 -8.82 -40.71 -6.58
CA LEU A 101 -8.02 -40.38 -5.40
C LEU A 101 -8.28 -38.94 -4.92
N ILE A 102 -8.51 -38.01 -5.85
CA ILE A 102 -8.66 -36.59 -5.55
C ILE A 102 -10.04 -36.30 -4.94
N ASN A 103 -10.04 -35.67 -3.76
CA ASN A 103 -11.24 -35.11 -3.15
C ASN A 103 -11.07 -33.59 -2.98
N ILE A 104 -11.83 -32.80 -3.75
CA ILE A 104 -11.73 -31.33 -3.75
C ILE A 104 -12.49 -30.65 -2.62
N ARG A 105 -13.34 -31.37 -1.87
CA ARG A 105 -14.17 -30.77 -0.80
C ARG A 105 -13.36 -30.01 0.27
N PRO A 106 -12.21 -30.52 0.77
CA PRO A 106 -11.40 -29.80 1.76
C PRO A 106 -10.84 -28.46 1.24
N VAL A 107 -10.50 -28.38 -0.05
CA VAL A 107 -10.02 -27.13 -0.67
C VAL A 107 -11.14 -26.11 -0.79
N ILE A 108 -12.31 -26.53 -1.30
CA ILE A 108 -13.48 -25.65 -1.43
C ILE A 108 -13.90 -25.13 -0.05
N ALA A 109 -13.90 -26.00 0.96
CA ALA A 109 -14.27 -25.62 2.33
C ALA A 109 -13.33 -24.55 2.89
N ALA A 110 -12.01 -24.73 2.77
CA ALA A 110 -11.03 -23.75 3.26
C ALA A 110 -11.18 -22.37 2.61
N ILE A 111 -11.42 -22.33 1.29
CA ILE A 111 -11.63 -21.05 0.56
C ILE A 111 -12.95 -20.40 0.99
N LYS A 112 -14.04 -21.18 1.11
CA LYS A 112 -15.34 -20.65 1.54
C LYS A 112 -15.31 -20.12 2.97
N GLU A 113 -14.62 -20.83 3.88
CA GLU A 113 -14.40 -20.39 5.25
C GLU A 113 -13.63 -19.07 5.27
N PHE A 114 -12.54 -18.95 4.50
CA PHE A 114 -11.77 -17.72 4.41
C PHE A 114 -12.62 -16.51 3.97
N PHE A 115 -13.37 -16.60 2.87
CA PHE A 115 -14.19 -15.47 2.42
C PHE A 115 -15.45 -15.24 3.25
N GLY A 116 -15.98 -16.29 3.89
CA GLY A 116 -17.24 -16.24 4.63
C GLY A 116 -17.12 -15.81 6.09
N SER A 117 -16.02 -16.15 6.77
CA SER A 117 -15.88 -15.94 8.23
C SER A 117 -14.57 -15.28 8.66
N SER A 118 -13.63 -15.00 7.76
CA SER A 118 -12.39 -14.31 8.12
C SER A 118 -12.67 -12.88 8.58
N GLN A 119 -12.02 -12.45 9.67
CA GLN A 119 -12.07 -11.07 10.17
C GLN A 119 -11.55 -10.04 9.16
N LEU A 120 -10.69 -10.47 8.23
CA LEU A 120 -10.14 -9.63 7.16
C LEU A 120 -11.04 -9.60 5.91
N SER A 121 -12.02 -10.50 5.80
CA SER A 121 -13.03 -10.50 4.74
C SER A 121 -14.24 -9.69 5.21
N GLN A 122 -14.20 -8.37 4.99
CA GLN A 122 -15.20 -7.44 5.49
C GLN A 122 -16.17 -7.02 4.39
N PHE A 123 -17.40 -6.70 4.78
CA PHE A 123 -18.33 -6.01 3.88
C PHE A 123 -17.78 -4.63 3.53
N MET A 124 -17.69 -4.35 2.23
CA MET A 124 -17.17 -3.07 1.75
C MET A 124 -18.06 -1.92 2.22
N ASP A 125 -17.42 -0.82 2.61
CA ASP A 125 -18.08 0.44 2.89
C ASP A 125 -18.30 1.15 1.56
N GLN A 126 -19.55 1.16 1.11
CA GLN A 126 -20.00 1.68 -0.18
C GLN A 126 -20.99 2.84 0.02
N THR A 127 -20.75 3.65 1.03
CA THR A 127 -21.55 4.86 1.29
C THR A 127 -21.32 5.89 0.18
N ASN A 128 -20.04 6.15 -0.15
CA ASN A 128 -19.62 7.07 -1.21
C ASN A 128 -18.27 6.60 -1.82
N PRO A 129 -17.83 7.19 -2.96
CA PRO A 129 -16.59 6.78 -3.64
C PRO A 129 -15.33 6.84 -2.76
N LEU A 130 -15.26 7.81 -1.84
CA LEU A 130 -14.11 7.97 -0.96
C LEU A 130 -14.06 6.89 0.13
N GLY A 131 -15.23 6.50 0.66
CA GLY A 131 -15.37 5.38 1.58
C GLY A 131 -14.87 4.07 0.97
N GLU A 132 -15.24 3.81 -0.29
CA GLU A 132 -14.78 2.62 -1.02
C GLU A 132 -13.26 2.63 -1.23
N LEU A 133 -12.72 3.74 -1.74
CA LEU A 133 -11.31 3.87 -2.04
C LEU A 133 -10.47 3.68 -0.78
N THR A 134 -10.91 4.31 0.32
CA THR A 134 -10.24 4.20 1.60
C THR A 134 -10.28 2.78 2.15
N HIS A 135 -11.44 2.12 2.11
CA HIS A 135 -11.56 0.74 2.61
C HIS A 135 -10.65 -0.21 1.83
N LYS A 136 -10.56 -0.05 0.50
CA LYS A 136 -9.64 -0.82 -0.35
C LYS A 136 -8.15 -0.57 -0.03
N ARG A 137 -7.80 0.57 0.56
CA ARG A 137 -6.43 0.99 0.94
C ARG A 137 -6.15 0.90 2.45
N ARG A 138 -7.04 0.25 3.21
CA ARG A 138 -6.94 0.12 4.66
C ARG A 138 -5.97 -0.98 5.06
N LEU A 139 -5.19 -0.70 6.10
CA LEU A 139 -4.25 -1.62 6.74
C LEU A 139 -4.81 -2.00 8.12
N SER A 140 -4.73 -3.29 8.47
CA SER A 140 -5.18 -3.80 9.77
C SER A 140 -4.07 -4.60 10.42
N ALA A 141 -3.69 -4.19 11.64
CA ALA A 141 -2.81 -4.98 12.51
C ALA A 141 -3.55 -6.12 13.24
N LEU A 142 -4.89 -6.12 13.16
CA LEU A 142 -5.77 -7.13 13.73
C LEU A 142 -6.01 -8.28 12.75
N GLY A 143 -6.19 -9.50 13.26
CA GLY A 143 -6.57 -10.68 12.49
C GLY A 143 -5.72 -11.92 12.80
N PRO A 144 -5.92 -13.03 12.08
CA PRO A 144 -5.14 -14.25 12.28
C PRO A 144 -3.63 -14.01 12.10
N GLY A 145 -2.85 -14.21 13.16
CA GLY A 145 -1.41 -13.94 13.16
C GLY A 145 -1.02 -12.49 13.40
N GLY A 146 -1.98 -11.60 13.65
CA GLY A 146 -1.77 -10.23 14.10
C GLY A 146 -2.04 -10.05 15.60
N LEU A 147 -2.26 -8.81 16.01
CA LEU A 147 -2.54 -8.43 17.39
C LEU A 147 -4.02 -8.64 17.73
N THR A 148 -4.29 -8.85 19.02
CA THR A 148 -5.63 -8.73 19.59
C THR A 148 -5.76 -7.37 20.28
N ARG A 149 -6.98 -6.85 20.40
CA ARG A 149 -7.24 -5.54 21.03
C ARG A 149 -6.69 -5.44 22.46
N GLU A 150 -6.74 -6.54 23.20
CA GLU A 150 -6.27 -6.62 24.59
C GLU A 150 -4.75 -6.67 24.72
N ARG A 151 -4.05 -7.20 23.71
CA ARG A 151 -2.58 -7.31 23.69
C ARG A 151 -1.91 -6.10 23.04
N ALA A 152 -2.67 -5.26 22.37
CA ALA A 152 -2.17 -4.04 21.75
C ALA A 152 -1.92 -2.96 22.82
N GLY A 153 -0.66 -2.85 23.24
CA GLY A 153 -0.18 -1.78 24.12
C GLY A 153 -0.23 -0.40 23.48
N PHE A 154 0.22 0.61 24.23
CA PHE A 154 0.26 2.00 23.76
C PHE A 154 1.28 2.21 22.64
N GLU A 155 2.47 1.61 22.74
CA GLU A 155 3.59 1.75 21.79
C GLU A 155 3.16 1.41 20.34
N VAL A 156 2.45 0.30 20.15
CA VAL A 156 2.00 -0.15 18.82
C VAL A 156 0.91 0.75 18.22
N ARG A 157 0.25 1.58 19.03
CA ARG A 157 -0.79 2.51 18.58
C ARG A 157 -0.23 3.88 18.24
N ASP A 158 0.99 4.18 18.68
CA ASP A 158 1.60 5.48 18.47
C ASP A 158 2.12 5.64 17.03
N VAL A 159 2.37 6.89 16.64
CA VAL A 159 2.91 7.21 15.33
C VAL A 159 4.43 7.09 15.37
N HIS A 160 4.96 6.11 14.64
CA HIS A 160 6.38 5.90 14.49
C HIS A 160 6.96 6.76 13.35
N TYR A 161 8.23 7.21 13.45
CA TYR A 161 8.83 8.09 12.44
C TYR A 161 8.89 7.45 11.04
N SER A 162 9.09 6.14 10.96
CA SER A 162 9.11 5.40 9.68
C SER A 162 7.76 5.34 8.97
N HIS A 163 6.66 5.76 9.61
CA HIS A 163 5.35 5.89 8.97
C HIS A 163 5.33 6.97 7.88
N TYR A 164 6.26 7.93 7.91
CA TYR A 164 6.31 9.05 6.97
C TYR A 164 6.27 8.57 5.52
N GLY A 165 5.27 9.06 4.76
CA GLY A 165 5.09 8.69 3.35
C GLY A 165 4.59 7.27 3.08
N ARG A 166 4.40 6.44 4.12
CA ARG A 166 3.99 5.02 4.02
C ARG A 166 2.60 4.78 4.59
N MET A 167 2.34 5.26 5.80
CA MET A 167 1.03 5.19 6.46
C MET A 167 0.59 6.60 6.88
N CYS A 168 -0.69 6.89 6.71
CA CYS A 168 -1.24 8.19 7.08
C CYS A 168 -1.27 8.32 8.62
N PRO A 169 -0.64 9.36 9.20
CA PRO A 169 -0.65 9.57 10.65
C PRO A 169 -1.98 10.14 11.16
N ILE A 170 -2.80 10.71 10.27
CA ILE A 170 -4.06 11.39 10.63
C ILE A 170 -5.24 10.42 10.53
N GLU A 171 -5.28 9.59 9.49
CA GLU A 171 -6.46 8.77 9.21
C GLU A 171 -6.41 7.44 9.95
N THR A 172 -6.99 7.44 11.16
CA THR A 172 -7.25 6.24 11.95
C THR A 172 -8.65 6.31 12.59
N PRO A 173 -9.35 5.19 12.83
CA PRO A 173 -10.63 5.21 13.53
C PRO A 173 -10.50 5.69 14.97
N GLU A 174 -11.50 6.43 15.44
CA GLU A 174 -11.62 6.81 16.84
C GLU A 174 -12.00 5.60 17.72
N GLY A 175 -11.61 5.66 19.00
CA GLY A 175 -11.98 4.67 20.00
C GLY A 175 -11.06 3.45 20.06
N PRO A 176 -11.57 2.22 20.29
CA PRO A 176 -10.76 1.07 20.69
C PRO A 176 -9.77 0.57 19.63
N ASN A 177 -9.98 0.96 18.36
CA ASN A 177 -9.14 0.54 17.23
C ASN A 177 -8.12 1.61 16.80
N ILE A 178 -7.99 2.72 17.54
CA ILE A 178 -7.02 3.78 17.25
C ILE A 178 -5.60 3.19 17.11
N GLY A 179 -4.90 3.58 16.04
CA GLY A 179 -3.55 3.13 15.70
C GLY A 179 -3.43 1.69 15.18
N LEU A 180 -4.47 0.86 15.33
CA LEU A 180 -4.48 -0.54 14.87
C LEU A 180 -5.06 -0.72 13.46
N ILE A 181 -5.82 0.27 13.03
CA ILE A 181 -6.34 0.39 11.68
C ILE A 181 -5.83 1.71 11.12
N ASN A 182 -5.03 1.63 10.07
CA ASN A 182 -4.43 2.80 9.43
C ASN A 182 -4.75 2.77 7.93
N SER A 183 -4.56 3.90 7.25
CA SER A 183 -4.70 3.99 5.79
C SER A 183 -3.34 4.15 5.13
N LEU A 184 -3.17 3.53 3.96
CA LEU A 184 -1.98 3.70 3.15
C LEU A 184 -1.88 5.15 2.63
N SER A 185 -0.69 5.76 2.71
CA SER A 185 -0.45 7.13 2.21
C SER A 185 -0.61 7.23 0.69
N SER A 186 -0.70 8.44 0.16
CA SER A 186 -1.07 8.69 -1.24
C SER A 186 -0.17 8.01 -2.28
N TYR A 187 1.16 8.12 -2.13
CA TYR A 187 2.12 7.56 -3.10
C TYR A 187 2.75 6.24 -2.68
N ALA A 188 2.40 5.73 -1.50
CA ALA A 188 3.01 4.52 -0.97
C ALA A 188 2.67 3.30 -1.83
N LYS A 189 3.65 2.41 -2.01
CA LYS A 189 3.55 1.15 -2.74
C LYS A 189 3.96 -0.01 -1.85
N VAL A 190 3.49 -1.20 -2.18
CA VAL A 190 3.89 -2.43 -1.50
C VAL A 190 4.79 -3.22 -2.44
N ASN A 191 5.97 -3.58 -1.97
CA ASN A 191 6.94 -4.32 -2.77
C ASN A 191 6.67 -5.82 -2.80
N LYS A 192 7.50 -6.58 -3.53
CA LYS A 192 7.33 -8.03 -3.68
C LYS A 192 7.39 -8.80 -2.35
N PHE A 193 8.13 -8.28 -1.38
CA PHE A 193 8.28 -8.89 -0.05
C PHE A 193 7.18 -8.47 0.92
N GLY A 194 6.42 -7.43 0.60
CA GLY A 194 5.33 -6.91 1.40
C GLY A 194 5.69 -5.69 2.24
N PHE A 195 6.88 -5.10 2.08
CA PHE A 195 7.24 -3.85 2.74
C PHE A 195 6.66 -2.65 2.01
N ILE A 196 6.34 -1.59 2.76
CA ILE A 196 5.83 -0.35 2.19
C ILE A 196 7.03 0.52 1.76
N GLU A 197 6.98 0.98 0.52
CA GLU A 197 7.94 1.89 -0.06
C GLU A 197 7.29 3.22 -0.40
N THR A 198 8.07 4.29 -0.35
CA THR A 198 7.62 5.64 -0.70
C THR A 198 8.62 6.26 -1.68
N PRO A 199 8.16 7.11 -2.63
CA PRO A 199 9.04 7.66 -3.65
C PRO A 199 9.83 8.87 -3.15
N TYR A 200 11.10 8.94 -3.54
CA TYR A 200 11.98 10.07 -3.30
C TYR A 200 12.70 10.50 -4.59
N ARG A 201 12.93 11.80 -4.74
CA ARG A 201 13.77 12.35 -5.80
C ARG A 201 15.22 12.18 -5.41
N ARG A 202 16.03 11.57 -6.28
CA ARG A 202 17.45 11.36 -6.02
C ARG A 202 18.23 12.64 -6.22
N ILE A 203 19.12 12.96 -5.27
CA ILE A 203 20.12 14.00 -5.44
C ILE A 203 21.37 13.35 -6.04
N ASP A 204 21.91 13.95 -7.08
CA ASP A 204 23.12 13.46 -7.71
C ASP A 204 24.33 13.76 -6.79
N PRO A 205 25.08 12.72 -6.33
CA PRO A 205 26.23 12.92 -5.43
C PRO A 205 27.36 13.74 -6.05
N GLU A 206 27.51 13.76 -7.37
CA GLU A 206 28.58 14.48 -8.04
C GLU A 206 28.26 15.96 -8.22
N THR A 207 27.00 16.26 -8.57
CA THR A 207 26.57 17.64 -8.89
C THR A 207 25.85 18.35 -7.74
N GLY A 208 25.35 17.60 -6.74
CA GLY A 208 24.54 18.12 -5.64
C GLY A 208 23.17 18.65 -6.08
N LYS A 209 22.70 18.27 -7.28
CA LYS A 209 21.44 18.73 -7.88
C LYS A 209 20.35 17.67 -7.76
N VAL A 210 19.11 18.13 -7.57
CA VAL A 210 17.95 17.26 -7.49
C VAL A 210 17.57 16.78 -8.90
N THR A 211 17.60 15.47 -9.11
CA THR A 211 17.28 14.88 -10.41
C THR A 211 15.77 14.65 -10.58
N GLU A 212 15.35 14.29 -11.80
CA GLU A 212 13.99 13.79 -12.08
C GLU A 212 13.83 12.29 -11.77
N ARG A 213 14.93 11.59 -11.46
CA ARG A 213 14.87 10.18 -11.12
C ARG A 213 14.23 9.99 -9.76
N ILE A 214 13.17 9.19 -9.73
CA ILE A 214 12.45 8.81 -8.52
C ILE A 214 12.81 7.37 -8.17
N ASP A 215 13.39 7.18 -6.99
CA ASP A 215 13.66 5.87 -6.43
C ASP A 215 12.65 5.60 -5.29
N TYR A 216 12.12 4.38 -5.22
CA TYR A 216 11.21 3.95 -4.15
C TYR A 216 12.05 3.30 -3.06
N LEU A 217 11.98 3.83 -1.83
CA LEU A 217 12.78 3.35 -0.71
C LEU A 217 11.90 2.69 0.36
N THR A 218 12.34 1.53 0.85
CA THR A 218 11.80 0.91 2.07
C THR A 218 12.22 1.69 3.31
N ALA A 219 11.61 1.39 4.47
CA ALA A 219 11.97 2.07 5.71
C ALA A 219 13.44 1.83 6.10
N ASP A 220 13.92 0.59 5.94
CA ASP A 220 15.32 0.23 6.27
C ASP A 220 16.34 0.89 5.34
N GLU A 221 15.99 1.07 4.07
CA GLU A 221 16.85 1.79 3.13
C GLU A 221 16.88 3.29 3.45
N GLU A 222 15.74 3.90 3.76
CA GLU A 222 15.64 5.33 4.11
C GLU A 222 16.53 5.71 5.31
N ASP A 223 16.66 4.83 6.31
CA ASP A 223 17.46 5.08 7.52
C ASP A 223 18.96 5.28 7.29
N ASN A 224 19.45 4.99 6.08
CA ASN A 224 20.83 5.21 5.68
C ASN A 224 21.06 6.55 4.97
N TYR A 225 19.99 7.30 4.67
CA TYR A 225 20.05 8.50 3.83
C TYR A 225 19.50 9.73 4.56
N VAL A 226 20.02 10.91 4.18
CA VAL A 226 19.51 12.19 4.63
C VAL A 226 18.50 12.73 3.62
N VAL A 227 17.25 12.94 4.05
CA VAL A 227 16.15 13.34 3.16
C VAL A 227 15.71 14.78 3.40
N ALA A 228 15.75 15.60 2.35
CA ALA A 228 15.29 16.98 2.38
C ALA A 228 13.76 17.09 2.22
N GLN A 229 13.16 18.13 2.80
CA GLN A 229 11.72 18.38 2.68
C GLN A 229 11.31 18.83 1.26
N ALA A 230 10.05 18.55 0.88
CA ALA A 230 9.51 18.88 -0.45
C ALA A 230 9.41 20.40 -0.73
N ASN A 231 9.40 21.22 0.32
CA ASN A 231 9.29 22.69 0.24
C ASN A 231 10.66 23.39 0.14
N ALA A 232 11.77 22.66 0.09
CA ALA A 232 13.10 23.23 -0.10
C ALA A 232 13.16 24.03 -1.41
N ARG A 233 13.79 25.22 -1.36
CA ARG A 233 13.85 26.13 -2.51
C ARG A 233 14.91 25.66 -3.50
N LEU A 234 14.47 25.38 -4.73
CA LEU A 234 15.33 24.95 -5.83
C LEU A 234 15.43 26.03 -6.91
N GLY A 235 16.59 26.14 -7.56
CA GLY A 235 16.77 26.87 -8.81
C GLY A 235 16.27 26.06 -10.01
N ASP A 236 16.19 26.69 -11.18
CA ASP A 236 15.70 26.08 -12.43
C ASP A 236 16.54 24.85 -12.87
N ASP A 237 17.80 24.81 -12.46
CA ASP A 237 18.73 23.71 -12.74
C ASP A 237 18.67 22.58 -11.69
N GLY A 238 17.76 22.67 -10.71
CA GLY A 238 17.62 21.70 -9.63
C GLY A 238 18.62 21.87 -8.48
N SER A 239 19.39 22.97 -8.44
CA SER A 239 20.28 23.29 -7.31
C SER A 239 19.53 23.85 -6.11
N PHE A 240 19.99 23.56 -4.89
CA PHE A 240 19.44 24.19 -3.68
C PHE A 240 19.88 25.65 -3.56
N LEU A 241 18.92 26.56 -3.42
CA LEU A 241 19.19 28.00 -3.26
C LEU A 241 19.78 28.31 -1.87
N ASP A 242 19.32 27.60 -0.85
CA ASP A 242 19.79 27.74 0.53
C ASP A 242 20.97 26.79 0.78
N GLU A 243 22.02 27.27 1.48
CA GLU A 243 23.16 26.42 1.86
C GLU A 243 22.80 25.38 2.93
N ASN A 244 21.86 25.75 3.81
CA ASN A 244 21.39 24.98 4.95
C ASN A 244 19.91 24.67 4.75
N VAL A 245 19.57 23.38 4.67
CA VAL A 245 18.23 22.89 4.35
C VAL A 245 17.74 22.03 5.50
N VAL A 246 16.45 22.14 5.83
CA VAL A 246 15.81 21.26 6.82
C VAL A 246 15.69 19.87 6.23
N ALA A 247 16.26 18.89 6.93
CA ALA A 247 16.29 17.51 6.52
C ALA A 247 16.00 16.57 7.69
N ARG A 248 15.64 15.34 7.36
CA ARG A 248 15.43 14.26 8.33
C ARG A 248 16.51 13.19 8.19
N PHE A 249 16.96 12.67 9.34
CA PHE A 249 17.82 11.51 9.43
C PHE A 249 17.41 10.69 10.65
N ARG A 250 16.99 9.43 10.44
CA ARG A 250 16.56 8.49 11.51
C ARG A 250 15.58 9.08 12.52
N GLY A 251 14.58 9.80 12.01
CA GLY A 251 13.53 10.43 12.83
C GLY A 251 13.89 11.80 13.42
N GLU A 252 15.16 12.22 13.40
CA GLU A 252 15.58 13.55 13.84
C GLU A 252 15.48 14.57 12.69
N ASN A 253 14.75 15.65 12.93
CA ASN A 253 14.69 16.79 12.01
C ASN A 253 15.76 17.81 12.40
N THR A 254 16.72 18.04 11.52
CA THR A 254 17.81 18.98 11.76
C THR A 254 18.15 19.77 10.50
N VAL A 255 18.93 20.84 10.67
CA VAL A 255 19.37 21.69 9.56
C VAL A 255 20.72 21.15 9.09
N ILE A 256 20.76 20.66 7.86
CA ILE A 256 21.93 20.02 7.27
C ILE A 256 22.36 20.82 6.05
N ARG A 257 23.67 20.90 5.81
CA ARG A 257 24.19 21.54 4.62
C ARG A 257 23.80 20.76 3.37
N ARG A 258 23.52 21.46 2.27
CA ARG A 258 23.07 20.85 1.01
C ARG A 258 24.01 19.76 0.44
N ASP A 259 25.30 19.78 0.79
CA ASP A 259 26.29 18.79 0.36
C ASP A 259 26.16 17.41 1.02
N ARG A 260 25.36 17.29 2.08
CA ARG A 260 25.11 16.02 2.78
C ARG A 260 23.71 15.46 2.54
N LEU A 261 22.97 16.02 1.59
CA LEU A 261 21.62 15.55 1.26
C LEU A 261 21.71 14.47 0.17
N ASP A 262 21.01 13.36 0.38
CA ASP A 262 21.00 12.23 -0.57
C ASP A 262 19.71 12.18 -1.40
N TYR A 263 18.58 12.52 -0.77
CA TYR A 263 17.25 12.46 -1.35
C TYR A 263 16.40 13.67 -0.99
N MET A 264 15.31 13.87 -1.73
CA MET A 264 14.30 14.89 -1.46
C MET A 264 12.89 14.31 -1.62
N ASP A 265 11.96 14.75 -0.78
CA ASP A 265 10.54 14.40 -0.91
C ASP A 265 9.95 14.81 -2.27
N VAL A 266 9.01 14.01 -2.80
CA VAL A 266 8.36 14.30 -4.08
C VAL A 266 7.25 15.33 -3.94
N SER A 267 6.45 15.22 -2.88
CA SER A 267 5.30 16.11 -2.67
C SER A 267 4.89 16.17 -1.20
N PRO A 268 4.44 17.32 -0.68
CA PRO A 268 3.88 17.39 0.67
C PRO A 268 2.67 16.46 0.86
N LYS A 269 1.91 16.18 -0.20
CA LYS A 269 0.75 15.28 -0.17
C LYS A 269 1.14 13.81 0.03
N GLN A 270 2.42 13.46 -0.06
CA GLN A 270 2.87 12.06 0.07
C GLN A 270 2.68 11.50 1.47
N VAL A 271 2.64 12.36 2.49
CA VAL A 271 2.56 11.95 3.90
C VAL A 271 1.14 11.46 4.25
N VAL A 272 0.11 12.08 3.68
CA VAL A 272 -1.29 11.87 4.03
C VAL A 272 -1.99 10.88 3.10
N SER A 273 -3.12 10.32 3.55
CA SER A 273 -3.98 9.44 2.74
C SER A 273 -4.79 10.23 1.72
N ALA A 274 -5.41 9.52 0.76
CA ALA A 274 -6.27 10.13 -0.24
C ALA A 274 -7.47 10.87 0.37
N ALA A 275 -8.06 10.36 1.47
CA ALA A 275 -9.16 11.02 2.15
C ALA A 275 -8.71 12.31 2.84
N THR A 276 -7.65 12.24 3.65
CA THR A 276 -7.10 13.43 4.32
C THR A 276 -6.62 14.49 3.33
N ALA A 277 -6.07 14.07 2.18
CA ALA A 277 -5.62 14.99 1.13
C ALA A 277 -6.75 15.75 0.41
N CYS A 278 -8.02 15.37 0.62
CA CYS A 278 -9.19 16.10 0.13
C CYS A 278 -9.64 17.24 1.07
N ILE A 279 -8.96 17.45 2.20
CA ILE A 279 -9.26 18.54 3.15
C ILE A 279 -8.45 19.79 2.73
N PRO A 280 -9.10 20.90 2.33
CA PRO A 280 -8.40 22.15 2.08
C PRO A 280 -7.92 22.79 3.39
N PHE A 281 -6.80 23.52 3.34
CA PHE A 281 -6.21 24.23 4.49
C PHE A 281 -5.85 23.34 5.69
N LEU A 282 -5.56 22.06 5.43
CA LEU A 282 -5.21 21.06 6.44
C LEU A 282 -4.08 21.52 7.39
N GLU A 283 -3.14 22.32 6.89
CA GLU A 283 -2.01 22.87 7.65
C GLU A 283 -2.42 23.85 8.76
N ASN A 284 -3.66 24.35 8.74
CA ASN A 284 -4.19 25.27 9.76
C ASN A 284 -5.09 24.56 10.79
N ASP A 285 -5.34 23.26 10.61
CA ASP A 285 -6.21 22.46 11.46
C ASP A 285 -5.41 21.65 12.50
N ASP A 286 -5.99 21.47 13.67
CA ASP A 286 -5.45 20.53 14.66
C ASP A 286 -5.59 19.08 14.16
N SER A 287 -4.59 18.24 14.46
CA SER A 287 -4.53 16.84 14.02
C SER A 287 -5.79 16.03 14.39
N ASN A 288 -6.38 16.27 15.57
CA ASN A 288 -7.59 15.55 15.97
C ASN A 288 -8.81 15.98 15.15
N ARG A 289 -8.87 17.25 14.75
CA ARG A 289 -9.95 17.77 13.89
C ARG A 289 -9.79 17.28 12.46
N ALA A 290 -8.58 17.24 11.95
CA ALA A 290 -8.28 16.62 10.67
C ALA A 290 -8.67 15.13 10.63
N LEU A 291 -8.40 14.39 11.71
CA LEU A 291 -8.79 12.99 11.87
C LEU A 291 -10.32 12.84 11.81
N MET A 292 -11.05 13.63 12.60
CA MET A 292 -12.52 13.63 12.59
C MET A 292 -13.06 13.97 11.19
N GLY A 293 -12.50 15.01 10.54
CA GLY A 293 -12.89 15.44 9.20
C GLY A 293 -12.72 14.34 8.16
N ALA A 294 -11.54 13.69 8.12
CA ALA A 294 -11.27 12.60 7.19
C ALA A 294 -12.21 11.39 7.42
N ASN A 295 -12.50 11.07 8.69
CA ASN A 295 -13.42 10.00 9.04
C ASN A 295 -14.89 10.33 8.65
N MET A 296 -15.33 11.56 8.85
CA MET A 296 -16.68 12.04 8.52
C MET A 296 -16.92 12.10 7.01
N GLN A 297 -15.91 12.46 6.21
CA GLN A 297 -16.03 12.48 4.74
C GLN A 297 -16.48 11.13 4.15
N ARG A 298 -16.06 10.01 4.75
CA ARG A 298 -16.46 8.66 4.30
C ARG A 298 -17.90 8.30 4.63
N GLN A 299 -18.50 9.00 5.60
CA GLN A 299 -19.89 8.81 6.04
C GLN A 299 -20.86 9.71 5.28
N ALA A 300 -20.35 10.64 4.46
CA ALA A 300 -21.19 11.55 3.69
C ALA A 300 -22.06 10.78 2.69
N VAL A 301 -23.37 10.97 2.80
CA VAL A 301 -24.36 10.31 1.92
C VAL A 301 -24.47 11.07 0.59
N PRO A 302 -24.43 10.39 -0.56
CA PRO A 302 -24.63 11.02 -1.86
C PRO A 302 -26.00 11.72 -1.95
N LEU A 303 -26.00 12.99 -2.39
CA LEU A 303 -27.20 13.79 -2.57
C LEU A 303 -27.88 13.50 -3.93
N LEU A 304 -29.12 13.96 -4.08
CA LEU A 304 -29.86 13.82 -5.34
C LEU A 304 -29.19 14.57 -6.50
N ASN A 305 -28.63 15.75 -6.23
CA ASN A 305 -27.87 16.53 -7.22
C ASN A 305 -26.57 17.00 -6.58
N PRO A 306 -25.46 16.27 -6.74
CA PRO A 306 -24.18 16.65 -6.18
C PRO A 306 -23.57 17.82 -6.96
N GLU A 307 -22.88 18.70 -6.25
CA GLU A 307 -22.12 19.82 -6.81
C GLU A 307 -20.66 19.69 -6.37
N ALA A 308 -19.73 20.15 -7.21
CA ALA A 308 -18.31 20.16 -6.86
C ALA A 308 -18.04 21.20 -5.74
N PRO A 309 -17.09 20.95 -4.84
CA PRO A 309 -16.74 21.93 -3.83
C PRO A 309 -16.18 23.20 -4.49
N ILE A 310 -16.58 24.37 -4.00
CA ILE A 310 -16.08 25.66 -4.48
C ILE A 310 -14.57 25.81 -4.20
N VAL A 311 -14.13 25.30 -3.03
CA VAL A 311 -12.72 25.24 -2.63
C VAL A 311 -12.31 23.78 -2.54
N GLY A 312 -11.48 23.34 -3.47
CA GLY A 312 -10.96 21.97 -3.55
C GLY A 312 -9.43 21.90 -3.47
N THR A 313 -8.91 20.69 -3.45
CA THR A 313 -7.48 20.37 -3.29
C THR A 313 -6.84 19.81 -4.56
N GLY A 314 -7.66 19.42 -5.54
CA GLY A 314 -7.27 18.70 -6.76
C GLY A 314 -7.24 17.18 -6.59
N MET A 315 -7.41 16.66 -5.36
CA MET A 315 -7.46 15.21 -5.11
C MET A 315 -8.82 14.59 -5.44
N GLU A 316 -9.86 15.40 -5.58
CA GLU A 316 -11.24 14.97 -5.82
C GLU A 316 -11.37 14.24 -7.16
N TYR A 317 -10.73 14.77 -8.21
CA TYR A 317 -10.74 14.18 -9.55
C TYR A 317 -10.10 12.77 -9.55
N VAL A 318 -8.90 12.66 -8.96
CA VAL A 318 -8.16 11.39 -8.89
C VAL A 318 -8.92 10.39 -8.03
N SER A 319 -9.42 10.82 -6.87
CA SER A 319 -10.19 9.96 -5.95
C SER A 319 -11.49 9.47 -6.59
N GLY A 320 -12.21 10.34 -7.30
CA GLY A 320 -13.42 9.99 -8.05
C GLY A 320 -13.13 8.97 -9.15
N LYS A 321 -12.09 9.20 -9.95
CA LYS A 321 -11.66 8.31 -11.04
C LYS A 321 -11.21 6.94 -10.53
N ASP A 322 -10.34 6.90 -9.53
CA ASP A 322 -9.68 5.68 -9.06
C ASP A 322 -10.53 4.87 -8.07
N SER A 323 -11.60 5.45 -7.52
CA SER A 323 -12.57 4.71 -6.69
C SER A 323 -13.22 3.52 -7.41
N GLY A 324 -13.31 3.60 -8.74
CA GLY A 324 -14.05 2.69 -9.59
C GLY A 324 -15.55 3.02 -9.69
N ALA A 325 -15.99 4.14 -9.11
CA ALA A 325 -17.38 4.57 -9.19
C ALA A 325 -17.75 5.22 -10.54
N ALA A 326 -16.76 5.83 -11.19
CA ALA A 326 -16.89 6.43 -12.51
C ALA A 326 -16.74 5.38 -13.63
N VAL A 327 -17.43 5.58 -14.75
CA VAL A 327 -17.27 4.75 -15.95
C VAL A 327 -16.16 5.34 -16.82
N ILE A 328 -15.09 4.58 -17.03
CA ILE A 328 -13.90 5.04 -17.76
C ILE A 328 -13.86 4.45 -19.17
N CYS A 329 -13.50 5.29 -20.14
CA CYS A 329 -13.30 4.91 -21.52
C CYS A 329 -12.07 4.01 -21.70
N LYS A 330 -12.22 2.88 -22.39
CA LYS A 330 -11.13 1.90 -22.60
C LYS A 330 -10.26 2.20 -23.82
N TYR A 331 -10.84 2.82 -24.85
CA TYR A 331 -10.21 3.06 -26.15
C TYR A 331 -10.60 4.45 -26.66
N PRO A 332 -9.70 5.13 -27.38
CA PRO A 332 -10.04 6.41 -27.99
C PRO A 332 -11.15 6.24 -29.03
N GLY A 333 -12.05 7.22 -29.10
CA GLY A 333 -13.22 7.14 -29.97
C GLY A 333 -14.04 8.42 -30.00
N VAL A 334 -15.09 8.42 -30.82
CA VAL A 334 -16.10 9.49 -30.86
C VAL A 334 -17.39 8.95 -30.26
N VAL A 335 -18.03 9.73 -29.39
CA VAL A 335 -19.32 9.35 -28.78
C VAL A 335 -20.41 9.39 -29.86
N GLU A 336 -20.94 8.22 -30.23
CA GLU A 336 -21.95 8.10 -31.29
C GLU A 336 -23.37 8.23 -30.75
N ARG A 337 -23.62 7.70 -29.54
CA ARG A 337 -24.95 7.72 -28.92
C ARG A 337 -24.85 7.78 -27.41
N VAL A 338 -25.58 8.70 -26.79
CA VAL A 338 -25.68 8.85 -25.33
C VAL A 338 -27.13 8.62 -24.90
N GLU A 339 -27.33 7.69 -23.99
CA GLU A 339 -28.59 7.44 -23.31
C GLU A 339 -28.40 7.46 -21.80
N ALA A 340 -29.47 7.68 -21.03
CA ALA A 340 -29.40 7.72 -19.57
C ALA A 340 -28.89 6.42 -18.90
N LYS A 341 -28.92 5.29 -19.62
CA LYS A 341 -28.49 3.97 -19.14
C LYS A 341 -27.23 3.45 -19.83
N GLN A 342 -26.86 3.99 -20.99
CA GLN A 342 -25.80 3.41 -21.82
C GLN A 342 -25.14 4.50 -22.68
N ILE A 343 -23.84 4.35 -22.90
CA ILE A 343 -23.04 5.23 -23.76
C ILE A 343 -22.39 4.36 -24.84
N PHE A 344 -22.47 4.81 -26.09
CA PHE A 344 -21.88 4.14 -27.24
C PHE A 344 -20.74 4.99 -27.80
N VAL A 345 -19.52 4.44 -27.77
CA VAL A 345 -18.32 5.10 -28.27
C VAL A 345 -17.83 4.35 -29.49
N ARG A 346 -17.78 5.01 -30.64
CA ARG A 346 -17.19 4.44 -31.84
C ARG A 346 -15.69 4.66 -31.80
N ARG A 347 -14.93 3.56 -31.76
CA ARG A 347 -13.47 3.65 -31.84
C ARG A 347 -13.06 4.28 -33.16
N TYR A 348 -11.97 5.03 -33.13
CA TYR A 348 -11.21 5.32 -34.33
C TYR A 348 -9.84 4.66 -34.20
N GLU A 349 -9.38 4.06 -35.30
CA GLU A 349 -8.03 3.55 -35.42
C GLU A 349 -7.30 4.41 -36.45
N GLU A 350 -6.07 4.80 -36.15
CA GLU A 350 -5.26 5.58 -37.07
C GLU A 350 -4.44 4.61 -37.92
N VAL A 351 -4.85 4.45 -39.18
CA VAL A 351 -4.15 3.62 -40.17
C VAL A 351 -3.68 4.55 -41.27
N ASP A 352 -2.37 4.58 -41.53
CA ASP A 352 -1.74 5.42 -42.55
C ASP A 352 -2.09 6.93 -42.44
N GLY A 353 -2.24 7.44 -41.21
CA GLY A 353 -2.57 8.85 -40.94
C GLY A 353 -4.04 9.22 -41.20
N GLN A 354 -4.92 8.24 -41.41
CA GLN A 354 -6.36 8.43 -41.57
C GLN A 354 -7.13 7.79 -40.42
N LYS A 355 -8.08 8.52 -39.83
CA LYS A 355 -8.99 7.99 -38.78
C LYS A 355 -10.01 7.05 -39.42
N VAL A 356 -9.81 5.75 -39.26
CA VAL A 356 -10.74 4.71 -39.74
C VAL A 356 -11.77 4.41 -38.65
N LYS A 357 -13.05 4.27 -39.04
CA LYS A 357 -14.12 3.88 -38.12
C LYS A 357 -13.93 2.42 -37.69
N GLY A 358 -13.71 2.22 -36.39
CA GLY A 358 -13.58 0.91 -35.77
C GLY A 358 -14.89 0.40 -35.16
N ASN A 359 -14.73 -0.53 -34.23
CA ASN A 359 -15.81 -1.17 -33.49
C ASN A 359 -16.57 -0.19 -32.58
N LEU A 360 -17.82 -0.53 -32.27
CA LEU A 360 -18.67 0.23 -31.35
C LEU A 360 -18.57 -0.37 -29.94
N ASP A 361 -18.05 0.40 -28.99
CA ASP A 361 -18.03 0.03 -27.59
C ASP A 361 -19.29 0.49 -26.89
N GLN A 362 -19.89 -0.41 -26.11
CA GLN A 362 -21.06 -0.14 -25.29
C GLN A 362 -20.68 -0.13 -23.81
N TYR A 363 -20.91 1.00 -23.15
CA TYR A 363 -20.72 1.18 -21.72
C TYR A 363 -22.09 1.23 -21.04
N LYS A 364 -22.34 0.33 -20.09
CA LYS A 364 -23.59 0.26 -19.34
C LYS A 364 -23.45 1.01 -18.01
N LEU A 365 -24.44 1.83 -17.68
CA LEU A 365 -24.49 2.60 -16.46
C LEU A 365 -25.38 1.93 -15.42
N LEU A 366 -24.98 2.01 -14.15
CA LEU A 366 -25.77 1.56 -13.01
C LEU A 366 -26.82 2.63 -12.66
N LYS A 367 -28.10 2.25 -12.61
CA LYS A 367 -29.23 3.15 -12.30
C LYS A 367 -29.99 2.66 -11.07
N PHE A 368 -30.08 3.51 -10.05
CA PHE A 368 -30.86 3.29 -8.83
C PHE A 368 -30.62 1.93 -8.18
N VAL A 369 -29.36 1.50 -8.15
CA VAL A 369 -28.95 0.25 -7.49
C VAL A 369 -28.74 0.53 -6.01
N ARG A 370 -29.11 -0.42 -5.14
CA ARG A 370 -28.92 -0.29 -3.70
C ARG A 370 -27.47 -0.64 -3.33
N SER A 371 -26.81 0.23 -2.55
CA SER A 371 -25.49 -0.06 -1.94
C SER A 371 -25.61 -0.95 -0.71
N ASN A 372 -24.47 -1.42 -0.18
CA ASN A 372 -24.42 -2.19 1.07
C ASN A 372 -25.04 -1.41 2.25
N GLN A 373 -24.89 -0.09 2.29
CA GLN A 373 -25.43 0.79 3.33
C GLN A 373 -26.87 1.25 3.05
N GLY A 374 -27.49 0.78 1.95
CA GLY A 374 -28.86 1.12 1.60
C GLY A 374 -29.04 2.47 0.91
N THR A 375 -27.94 3.12 0.51
CA THR A 375 -27.96 4.33 -0.30
C THR A 375 -28.22 4.02 -1.78
N CYS A 376 -28.55 5.05 -2.57
CA CYS A 376 -28.79 4.93 -4.00
C CYS A 376 -27.50 5.14 -4.79
N TYR A 377 -27.10 4.12 -5.55
CA TYR A 377 -26.00 4.17 -6.51
C TYR A 377 -26.54 4.47 -7.91
N ASN A 378 -26.14 5.59 -8.50
CA ASN A 378 -26.68 6.08 -9.77
C ASN A 378 -25.62 6.86 -10.57
N GLN A 379 -25.29 6.36 -11.76
CA GLN A 379 -24.34 6.99 -12.69
C GLN A 379 -25.08 7.88 -13.71
N ARG A 380 -24.43 8.95 -14.17
CA ARG A 380 -25.01 9.92 -15.11
C ARG A 380 -24.00 10.22 -16.22
N PRO A 381 -24.36 10.12 -17.50
CA PRO A 381 -23.46 10.53 -18.58
C PRO A 381 -22.97 11.97 -18.39
N ILE A 382 -21.67 12.18 -18.58
CA ILE A 382 -21.03 13.50 -18.57
C ILE A 382 -20.76 13.96 -20.02
N VAL A 383 -20.49 13.02 -20.92
CA VAL A 383 -20.21 13.27 -22.34
C VAL A 383 -21.47 13.49 -23.17
N SER A 384 -21.32 14.22 -24.27
CA SER A 384 -22.34 14.49 -25.28
C SER A 384 -22.06 13.76 -26.59
N VAL A 385 -23.09 13.59 -27.43
CA VAL A 385 -22.93 12.98 -28.76
C VAL A 385 -22.04 13.87 -29.62
N GLY A 386 -21.02 13.27 -30.23
CA GLY A 386 -20.03 13.95 -31.05
C GLY A 386 -18.70 14.26 -30.34
N ASP A 387 -18.62 14.11 -29.02
CA ASP A 387 -17.38 14.37 -28.28
C ASP A 387 -16.31 13.34 -28.64
N GLU A 388 -15.07 13.80 -28.86
CA GLU A 388 -13.90 12.91 -28.96
C GLU A 388 -13.40 12.58 -27.56
N VAL A 389 -13.33 11.29 -27.24
CA VAL A 389 -12.85 10.79 -25.94
C VAL A 389 -11.57 9.99 -26.10
N VAL A 390 -10.70 10.08 -25.09
CA VAL A 390 -9.44 9.33 -25.05
C VAL A 390 -9.51 8.17 -24.06
N LYS A 391 -8.56 7.23 -24.19
CA LYS A 391 -8.41 6.14 -23.22
C LYS A 391 -8.14 6.72 -21.82
N GLY A 392 -8.92 6.29 -20.84
CA GLY A 392 -8.79 6.74 -19.46
C GLY A 392 -9.65 7.96 -19.09
N GLU A 393 -10.43 8.49 -20.02
CA GLU A 393 -11.36 9.59 -19.76
C GLU A 393 -12.66 9.11 -19.09
N ILE A 394 -13.29 9.96 -18.28
CA ILE A 394 -14.52 9.64 -17.55
C ILE A 394 -15.73 9.90 -18.45
N LEU A 395 -16.56 8.88 -18.62
CA LEU A 395 -17.78 8.94 -19.44
C LEU A 395 -19.04 9.23 -18.59
N ALA A 396 -19.12 8.70 -17.37
CA ALA A 396 -20.32 8.76 -16.52
C ALA A 396 -20.06 8.51 -15.03
#